data_AF-A0A960LTX0-F1
#
_entry.id   AF-A0A960LTX0-F1
#
_cell.length_a   1.000
_cell.length_b   1.000
_cell.length_c   1.000
_cell.angle_alpha   90.00
_cell.angle_beta   90.00
_cell.angle_gamma   90.00
#
_symmetry.space_group_name_H-M   'P 1'
#
loop_
_entity.id
_entity.type
_entity.pdbx_description
1 polymer ?
#
loop_
_entity_poly.entity_id
_entity_poly.type
_entity_poly.pdbx_seq_one_letter_code
_entity_poly.pdbx_strand_id
1 'polypeptide(L)'
;MPYKGRALYNLLQMNLKRNPQLEVETWQVEDYRAVSLEELFSRMENFQIFLDEGHFVLYVEESDSPEDLTEVLYLGNDFAAHEQIFLCLFEIWRRLCPHKQSLSLFCDEL
;
A
#
# COMPACT_ATOMS: atom_id res chain seq x y z
N MET A 1 6.22 -13.31 15.19
CA MET A 1 6.15 -12.98 13.76
C MET A 1 6.09 -11.47 13.67
N PRO A 2 7.00 -10.78 12.95
CA PRO A 2 6.88 -9.33 12.79
C PRO A 2 5.66 -9.07 11.90
N TYR A 3 4.74 -8.22 12.36
CA TYR A 3 3.58 -7.80 11.58
C TYR A 3 4.07 -7.00 10.37
N LYS A 4 3.68 -7.41 9.15
CA LYS A 4 4.01 -6.73 7.88
C LYS A 4 2.73 -6.21 7.23
N GLY A 5 2.82 -5.13 6.46
CA GLY A 5 1.75 -4.60 5.62
C GLY A 5 0.56 -4.06 6.40
N ARG A 6 -0.65 -4.28 5.86
CA ARG A 6 -1.94 -3.82 6.40
C ARG A 6 -2.20 -4.23 7.86
N ALA A 7 -1.62 -5.33 8.33
CA ALA A 7 -1.71 -5.74 9.73
C ALA A 7 -1.06 -4.69 10.65
N LEU A 8 0.07 -4.09 10.26
CA LEU A 8 0.69 -3.00 10.99
C LEU A 8 -0.18 -1.74 10.95
N TYR A 9 -0.70 -1.37 9.78
CA TYR A 9 -1.59 -0.22 9.62
C TYR A 9 -2.86 -0.33 10.48
N ASN A 10 -3.54 -1.48 10.44
CA ASN A 10 -4.75 -1.72 11.24
C ASN A 10 -4.45 -1.75 12.74
N LEU A 11 -3.32 -2.34 13.15
CA LEU A 11 -2.90 -2.42 14.54
C LEU A 11 -2.49 -1.03 15.07
N LEU A 12 -1.85 -0.19 14.23
CA LEU A 12 -1.57 1.21 14.53
C LEU A 12 -2.85 2.03 14.68
N GLN A 13 -3.79 1.94 13.72
CA GLN A 13 -5.11 2.59 13.81
C GLN A 13 -5.87 2.17 15.08
N MET A 14 -5.88 0.88 15.42
CA MET A 14 -6.49 0.38 16.66
C MET A 14 -5.75 0.87 17.92
N ASN A 15 -4.42 0.94 17.89
CA ASN A 15 -3.62 1.42 19.01
C ASN A 15 -3.73 2.94 19.20
N LEU A 16 -3.82 3.73 18.14
CA LEU A 16 -4.09 5.17 18.21
C LEU A 16 -5.45 5.47 18.85
N LYS A 17 -6.48 4.68 18.52
CA LYS A 17 -7.80 4.78 19.18
C LYS A 17 -7.74 4.45 20.67
N ARG A 18 -6.78 3.63 21.10
CA ARG A 18 -6.59 3.24 22.52
C ARG A 18 -5.58 4.12 23.26
N ASN A 19 -4.61 4.70 22.56
CA ASN A 19 -3.53 5.54 23.07
C ASN A 19 -3.22 6.67 22.06
N PRO A 20 -3.82 7.86 22.23
CA PRO A 20 -3.60 9.01 21.35
C PRO A 20 -2.19 9.60 21.38
N GLN A 21 -1.33 9.14 22.31
CA GLN A 21 0.07 9.56 22.44
C GLN A 21 1.05 8.65 21.70
N LEU A 22 0.57 7.71 20.88
CA LEU A 22 1.45 6.89 20.05
C LEU A 22 2.18 7.81 19.04
N GLU A 23 3.51 7.82 19.07
CA GLU A 23 4.30 8.45 18.01
C GLU A 23 4.08 7.66 16.72
N VAL A 24 3.30 8.25 15.82
CA VAL A 24 3.04 7.70 14.48
C VAL A 24 3.48 8.70 13.44
N GLU A 25 3.99 8.18 12.33
CA GLU A 25 4.31 8.99 11.18
C GLU A 25 3.05 9.29 10.36
N THR A 26 3.02 10.43 9.67
CA THR A 26 1.80 10.92 8.99
C THR A 26 1.26 9.92 7.96
N TRP A 27 2.14 9.21 7.26
CA TRP A 27 1.76 8.18 6.28
C TRP A 27 1.09 6.95 6.92
N GLN A 28 1.30 6.69 8.22
CA GLN A 28 0.74 5.52 8.92
C GLN A 28 -0.75 5.66 9.27
N VAL A 29 -1.29 6.88 9.19
CA VAL A 29 -2.67 7.20 9.58
C VAL A 29 -3.45 7.92 8.47
N GLU A 30 -2.81 8.14 7.34
CA GLU A 30 -3.40 8.85 6.22
C GLU A 30 -4.52 8.05 5.55
N ASP A 31 -5.57 8.76 5.13
CA ASP A 31 -6.63 8.14 4.35
C ASP A 31 -6.24 8.09 2.86
N TYR A 32 -5.55 7.02 2.47
CA TYR A 32 -5.20 6.74 1.08
C TYR A 32 -6.42 6.66 0.15
N ARG A 33 -7.63 6.42 0.67
CA ARG A 33 -8.87 6.42 -0.14
C ARG A 33 -9.25 7.82 -0.63
N ALA A 34 -8.83 8.87 0.09
CA ALA A 34 -9.06 10.26 -0.29
C ALA A 34 -7.99 10.81 -1.27
N VAL A 35 -6.86 10.12 -1.41
CA VAL A 35 -5.75 10.52 -2.30
C VAL A 35 -6.10 10.20 -3.76
N SER A 36 -5.77 11.06 -4.73
CA SER A 36 -6.02 10.79 -6.16
C SER A 36 -5.06 9.74 -6.72
N LEU A 37 -5.42 9.08 -7.82
CA LEU A 37 -4.53 8.09 -8.47
C LEU A 37 -3.21 8.73 -8.92
N GLU A 38 -3.27 9.93 -9.53
CA GLU A 38 -2.08 10.68 -9.94
C GLU A 38 -1.14 10.94 -8.77
N GLU A 39 -1.67 11.36 -7.63
CA GLU A 39 -0.88 11.62 -6.42
C GLU A 39 -0.28 10.33 -5.84
N LEU A 40 -1.00 9.19 -5.91
CA LEU A 40 -0.45 7.89 -5.50
C LEU A 40 0.73 7.48 -6.38
N PHE A 41 0.66 7.69 -7.70
CA PHE A 41 1.77 7.46 -8.62
C PHE A 41 2.94 8.42 -8.34
N SER A 42 2.68 9.71 -8.17
CA SER A 42 3.72 10.70 -7.84
C SER A 42 4.41 10.40 -6.50
N ARG A 43 3.71 9.83 -5.51
CA ARG A 43 4.34 9.41 -4.25
C ARG A 43 5.31 8.25 -4.44
N MET A 44 5.02 7.34 -5.37
CA MET A 44 5.94 6.25 -5.72
C MET A 44 7.21 6.76 -6.42
N GLU A 45 7.14 7.88 -7.14
CA GLU A 45 8.32 8.49 -7.77
C GLU A 45 9.38 8.92 -6.74
N ASN A 46 8.96 9.30 -5.52
CA ASN A 46 9.89 9.60 -4.42
C ASN A 46 10.76 8.40 -4.03
N PHE A 47 10.29 7.19 -4.32
CA PHE A 47 11.00 5.93 -4.11
C PHE A 47 11.70 5.42 -5.38
N GLN A 48 11.82 6.27 -6.40
CA GLN A 48 12.36 5.94 -7.73
C GLN A 48 11.55 4.90 -8.50
N ILE A 49 10.26 4.75 -8.16
CA ILE A 49 9.32 3.89 -8.87
C ILE A 49 8.47 4.78 -9.78
N PHE A 50 8.75 4.72 -11.09
CA PHE A 50 8.02 5.47 -12.11
C PHE A 50 6.98 4.56 -12.75
N LEU A 51 5.73 4.78 -12.39
CA LEU A 51 4.62 3.97 -12.86
C LEU A 51 3.46 4.88 -13.25
N ASP A 52 2.76 4.52 -14.31
CA ASP A 52 1.48 5.12 -14.70
C ASP A 52 0.43 4.01 -14.83
N GLU A 53 -0.82 4.40 -15.09
CA GLU A 53 -1.94 3.47 -15.21
C GLU A 53 -1.70 2.39 -16.29
N GLY A 54 -1.10 2.76 -17.42
CA GLY A 54 -0.85 1.82 -18.52
C GLY A 54 0.22 0.78 -18.17
N HIS A 55 1.32 1.20 -17.57
CA HIS A 55 2.36 0.30 -17.09
C HIS A 55 1.86 -0.56 -15.92
N PHE A 56 1.08 0.02 -15.00
CA PHE A 56 0.53 -0.70 -13.86
C PHE A 56 -0.28 -1.94 -14.28
N VAL A 57 -1.16 -1.81 -15.29
CA VAL A 57 -1.96 -2.93 -15.78
C VAL A 57 -1.09 -4.08 -16.31
N LEU A 58 0.03 -3.77 -16.97
CA LEU A 58 0.96 -4.80 -17.46
C LEU A 58 1.62 -5.57 -16.32
N TYR A 59 2.04 -4.88 -15.25
CA TYR A 59 2.62 -5.52 -14.08
C TYR A 59 1.61 -6.31 -13.26
N VAL A 60 0.35 -5.86 -13.23
CA VAL A 60 -0.74 -6.58 -12.57
C VAL A 60 -0.95 -7.93 -13.23
N GLU A 61 -0.91 -8.05 -14.55
CA GLU A 61 -1.10 -9.35 -15.22
C GLU A 61 -0.08 -10.39 -14.76
N GLU A 62 1.17 -9.95 -14.57
CA GLU A 62 2.30 -10.78 -14.12
C GLU A 62 2.37 -10.99 -12.60
N SER A 63 1.51 -10.32 -11.83
CA SER A 63 1.50 -10.38 -10.36
C SER A 63 0.18 -10.96 -9.83
N ASP A 64 0.27 -11.76 -8.77
CA ASP A 64 -0.90 -12.38 -8.13
C ASP A 64 -1.48 -11.53 -7.00
N SER A 65 -0.67 -10.63 -6.42
CA SER A 65 -1.06 -9.77 -5.31
C SER A 65 -0.32 -8.42 -5.31
N PRO A 66 -0.87 -7.38 -4.66
CA PRO A 66 -0.16 -6.11 -4.46
C PRO A 66 1.12 -6.28 -3.63
N GLU A 67 1.17 -7.26 -2.73
CA GLU A 67 2.38 -7.64 -1.99
C GLU A 67 3.48 -8.11 -2.95
N ASP A 68 3.16 -9.05 -3.84
CA ASP A 68 4.13 -9.58 -4.82
C ASP A 68 4.64 -8.46 -5.73
N LEU A 69 3.74 -7.60 -6.20
CA LEU A 69 4.12 -6.45 -7.03
C LEU A 69 5.03 -5.47 -6.27
N THR A 70 4.80 -5.27 -4.98
CA THR A 70 5.66 -4.39 -4.16
C THR A 70 7.07 -4.95 -4.05
N GLU A 71 7.21 -6.25 -3.81
CA GLU A 71 8.51 -6.93 -3.72
C GLU A 71 9.26 -6.93 -5.08
N VAL A 72 8.52 -6.91 -6.19
CA VAL A 72 9.10 -6.76 -7.54
C VAL A 72 9.56 -5.33 -7.82
N LEU A 73 8.78 -4.33 -7.41
CA LEU A 73 9.05 -2.92 -7.68
C LEU A 73 10.10 -2.31 -6.73
N TYR A 74 10.24 -2.85 -5.52
CA TYR A 74 11.14 -2.32 -4.50
C TYR A 74 12.05 -3.41 -3.92
N LEU A 75 13.32 -3.39 -4.33
CA LEU A 75 14.36 -4.31 -3.85
C LEU A 75 15.17 -3.73 -2.67
N GLY A 76 14.74 -2.59 -2.12
CA GLY A 76 15.41 -1.95 -1.01
C GLY A 76 15.14 -2.65 0.33
N ASN A 77 16.02 -2.42 1.31
CA ASN A 77 15.90 -3.00 2.64
C ASN A 77 15.26 -2.04 3.67
N ASP A 78 14.77 -0.88 3.23
CA ASP A 78 14.07 0.06 4.12
C ASP A 78 12.61 -0.39 4.29
N PHE A 79 12.31 -0.83 5.51
CA PHE A 79 10.99 -1.28 5.89
C PHE A 79 9.93 -0.18 5.78
N ALA A 80 10.25 1.06 6.15
CA ALA A 80 9.29 2.16 6.11
C ALA A 80 8.96 2.56 4.66
N ALA A 81 9.98 2.57 3.79
CA ALA A 81 9.79 2.78 2.36
C ALA A 81 8.93 1.66 1.74
N HIS A 82 9.26 0.40 2.04
CA HIS A 82 8.50 -0.75 1.56
C HIS A 82 7.01 -0.67 1.95
N GLU A 83 6.70 -0.34 3.22
CA GLU A 83 5.32 -0.19 3.69
C GLU A 83 4.58 0.97 2.99
N GLN A 84 5.24 2.12 2.79
CA GLN A 84 4.63 3.25 2.09
C GLN A 84 4.32 2.93 0.61
N ILE A 85 5.24 2.24 -0.06
CA ILE A 85 5.06 1.77 -1.44
C ILE A 85 3.90 0.78 -1.50
N PHE A 86 3.86 -0.19 -0.57
CA PHE A 86 2.77 -1.15 -0.47
C PHE A 86 1.41 -0.46 -0.28
N LEU A 87 1.29 0.54 0.60
CA LEU A 87 0.02 1.25 0.83
C LEU A 87 -0.45 2.00 -0.43
N CYS A 88 0.47 2.62 -1.17
CA CYS A 88 0.15 3.27 -2.44
C CYS A 88 -0.31 2.23 -3.48
N LEU A 89 0.46 1.16 -3.66
CA LEU A 89 0.15 0.08 -4.62
C LEU A 89 -1.16 -0.62 -4.29
N PHE A 90 -1.43 -0.88 -3.01
CA PHE A 90 -2.66 -1.50 -2.57
C PHE A 90 -3.88 -0.67 -2.96
N GLU A 91 -3.82 0.65 -2.76
CA GLU A 91 -4.93 1.53 -3.11
C GLU A 91 -5.10 1.68 -4.63
N ILE A 92 -3.99 1.75 -5.38
CA ILE A 92 -4.01 1.75 -6.85
C ILE A 92 -4.63 0.44 -7.36
N TRP A 93 -4.19 -0.70 -6.84
CA TRP A 93 -4.70 -2.03 -7.18
C TRP A 93 -6.19 -2.15 -6.90
N ARG A 94 -6.65 -1.67 -5.74
CA ARG A 94 -8.07 -1.65 -5.37
C ARG A 94 -8.93 -0.90 -6.38
N ARG A 95 -8.41 0.20 -6.95
CA ARG A 95 -9.14 1.07 -7.89
C ARG A 95 -9.10 0.55 -9.33
N LEU A 96 -7.93 0.12 -9.79
CA LEU A 96 -7.70 -0.25 -11.19
C LEU A 96 -7.96 -1.73 -11.47
N CYS A 97 -7.84 -2.59 -10.46
CA CYS A 97 -7.95 -4.04 -10.62
C CYS A 97 -9.03 -4.67 -9.72
N PRO A 98 -10.29 -4.17 -9.75
CA PRO A 98 -11.38 -4.70 -8.92
C PRO A 98 -11.75 -6.15 -9.27
N HIS A 99 -11.27 -6.66 -10.42
CA HIS A 99 -11.46 -8.03 -10.90
C HIS A 99 -10.37 -9.00 -10.39
N LYS A 100 -9.20 -8.50 -9.95
CA LYS A 100 -8.09 -9.27 -9.38
C LYS A 100 -8.06 -9.06 -7.86
N GLN A 101 -9.15 -9.42 -7.19
CA GLN A 101 -9.23 -9.29 -5.73
C GLN A 101 -8.33 -10.33 -5.06
N SER A 102 -7.18 -9.88 -4.54
CA SER A 102 -6.35 -10.70 -3.64
C SER A 102 -7.02 -10.84 -2.27
N LEU A 103 -6.64 -11.86 -1.49
CA LEU A 103 -7.15 -12.07 -0.13
C LEU A 103 -6.95 -10.82 0.77
N SER A 104 -5.96 -9.98 0.48
CA SER A 104 -5.70 -8.70 1.18
C SER A 104 -6.81 -7.65 0.97
N LEU A 105 -7.58 -7.76 -0.12
CA LEU A 105 -8.75 -6.93 -0.40
C LEU A 105 -10.04 -7.45 0.27
N PHE A 106 -10.13 -8.75 0.55
CA PHE A 106 -11.32 -9.38 1.16
C PHE A 106 -11.49 -9.05 2.67
N CYS A 107 -10.43 -8.66 3.38
CA CYS A 107 -10.50 -8.28 4.80
C CYS A 107 -11.05 -6.86 5.07
N ASP A 108 -11.80 -6.27 4.13
CA ASP A 108 -12.50 -4.98 4.31
C ASP A 108 -13.93 -5.12 4.89
N GLU A 109 -14.44 -6.35 5.10
CA GLU A 109 -15.83 -6.60 5.55
C GLU A 109 -15.99 -7.29 6.93
N LEU A 110 -14.98 -7.28 7.82
CA LEU A 110 -15.13 -7.83 9.18
C LEU A 110 -15.05 -6.79 10.30
#